data_AF-A0A166FZP6-F1
#
_entry.id   AF-A0A166FZP6-F1
#
_cell.length_a   1.000
_cell.length_b   1.000
_cell.length_c   1.000
_cell.angle_alpha   90.00
_cell.angle_beta   90.00
_cell.angle_gamma   90.00
#
_symmetry.space_group_name_H-M   'P 1'
#
loop_
_entity.id
_entity.type
_entity.pdbx_description
1 polymer ?
#
loop_
_entity_poly.entity_id
_entity_poly.type
_entity_poly.pdbx_seq_one_letter_code
_entity_poly.pdbx_strand_id
1 'polypeptide(L)'
;MSSPTSTAFDIAESPLPSVIADMASTLASATSSRHYALDVLTVFKVEDILFRFDRTLLDQETDAIPRGVGSTEDPIELEHSIKAADFEILLDFLKLGTRHDKKPLMVFDWTSIIAVCYILGMRRVYKLACETLSDQQQTLMDQQNAPLNTSCAGAGFERDTYGMHFRIRAKGTNRVLNNLYGWKTEGAQVKLRDEKGDKGTMDTMTFFIASSGALHHAGSGLAVDVVDDVLVLRRQRPVSSRPNPWSHPLPEFSFVNSQIRVKFLSDPALPSCTDDLYPKDSWATKDFVLARDTEKDFHMHPISDFSPWIPAAVAGTLDYKNDAIHDKETRVLVEARIEDVGGERTSWEIVPASQW
;
A
#
# COMPACT_ATOMS: atom_id res chain seq x y z
N MET A 1 -90.26 -0.78 23.98
CA MET A 1 -89.76 -1.71 22.93
C MET A 1 -88.73 -0.98 22.09
N SER A 2 -87.46 -1.36 22.21
CA SER A 2 -86.35 -1.25 21.24
C SER A 2 -85.06 -1.68 21.96
N SER A 3 -84.43 -2.75 21.48
CA SER A 3 -83.10 -3.27 21.92
C SER A 3 -82.02 -2.84 20.90
N PRO A 4 -80.72 -3.25 20.95
CA PRO A 4 -79.82 -3.72 22.05
C PRO A 4 -78.42 -3.00 22.02
N THR A 5 -77.45 -3.38 22.88
CA THR A 5 -76.05 -3.80 22.53
C THR A 5 -75.19 -4.12 23.77
N SER A 6 -74.43 -5.22 23.69
CA SER A 6 -73.57 -5.88 24.71
C SER A 6 -72.20 -5.23 24.97
N THR A 7 -71.60 -5.53 26.13
CA THR A 7 -70.14 -5.71 26.30
C THR A 7 -69.87 -6.73 27.41
N ALA A 8 -69.02 -7.72 27.12
CA ALA A 8 -68.53 -8.73 28.05
C ALA A 8 -67.01 -8.57 28.22
N PHE A 9 -66.49 -8.79 29.44
CA PHE A 9 -65.07 -8.96 29.74
C PHE A 9 -64.92 -10.19 30.63
N ASP A 10 -64.19 -11.19 30.11
CA ASP A 10 -63.77 -12.39 30.83
C ASP A 10 -62.45 -12.15 31.56
N ILE A 11 -62.36 -12.65 32.79
CA ILE A 11 -61.19 -12.68 33.66
C ILE A 11 -60.62 -14.09 33.61
N ALA A 12 -59.34 -14.25 33.25
CA ALA A 12 -58.61 -15.51 33.38
C ALA A 12 -57.45 -15.34 34.37
N GLU A 13 -57.38 -16.28 35.32
CA GLU A 13 -56.39 -16.42 36.38
C GLU A 13 -54.97 -16.72 35.86
N SER A 14 -53.98 -16.08 36.49
CA SER A 14 -52.56 -16.39 36.34
C SER A 14 -52.12 -17.53 37.27
N PRO A 15 -51.23 -18.44 36.83
CA PRO A 15 -50.34 -19.18 37.72
C PRO A 15 -48.90 -18.61 37.75
N LEU A 16 -48.22 -18.91 38.86
CA LEU A 16 -46.91 -18.43 39.34
C LEU A 16 -45.69 -18.67 38.43
N PRO A 17 -44.62 -17.86 38.55
CA PRO A 17 -43.41 -17.97 37.74
C PRO A 17 -42.50 -19.11 38.23
N SER A 18 -42.20 -20.03 37.32
CA SER A 18 -41.19 -21.08 37.47
C SER A 18 -39.79 -20.47 37.38
N VAL A 19 -39.14 -20.32 38.55
CA VAL A 19 -37.69 -20.14 38.68
C VAL A 19 -37.05 -21.48 38.31
N ILE A 20 -36.60 -21.64 37.05
CA ILE A 20 -35.56 -22.54 36.51
C ILE A 20 -35.67 -22.38 34.97
N ALA A 21 -35.12 -21.30 34.41
CA ALA A 21 -35.03 -21.15 32.95
C ALA A 21 -33.92 -20.22 32.46
N ASP A 22 -33.17 -19.54 33.34
CA ASP A 22 -32.27 -18.44 32.91
C ASP A 22 -30.79 -18.80 32.76
N MET A 23 -30.39 -20.06 32.92
CA MET A 23 -28.98 -20.47 32.66
C MET A 23 -28.78 -21.30 31.39
N ALA A 24 -29.84 -21.65 30.66
CA ALA A 24 -29.72 -22.42 29.42
C ALA A 24 -29.66 -21.55 28.15
N SER A 25 -29.92 -20.24 28.23
CA SER A 25 -30.17 -19.41 27.05
C SER A 25 -28.97 -18.63 26.49
N THR A 26 -27.80 -18.66 27.13
CA THR A 26 -26.66 -17.83 26.67
C THR A 26 -25.73 -18.53 25.69
N LEU A 27 -25.89 -19.84 25.46
CA LEU A 27 -24.94 -20.63 24.64
C LEU A 27 -25.37 -20.84 23.18
N ALA A 28 -26.60 -20.47 22.81
CA ALA A 28 -27.17 -20.81 21.50
C ALA A 28 -26.60 -20.00 20.31
N SER A 29 -25.71 -19.03 20.54
CA SER A 29 -25.14 -18.17 19.49
C SER A 29 -23.63 -18.31 19.29
N ALA A 30 -22.96 -19.24 19.98
CA ALA A 30 -21.51 -19.36 19.88
C ALA A 30 -21.09 -19.95 18.53
N THR A 31 -20.22 -19.24 17.81
CA THR A 31 -19.67 -19.72 16.54
C THR A 31 -18.51 -20.67 16.83
N SER A 32 -18.42 -21.78 16.12
CA SER A 32 -17.40 -22.82 16.37
C SER A 32 -16.20 -22.67 15.42
N SER A 33 -14.97 -22.73 15.96
CA SER A 33 -13.74 -22.72 15.16
C SER A 33 -13.45 -24.09 14.49
N ARG A 34 -12.58 -24.08 13.46
CA ARG A 34 -12.14 -25.27 12.69
C ARG A 34 -11.47 -26.37 13.51
N HIS A 35 -11.12 -26.11 14.77
CA HIS A 35 -10.57 -27.15 15.66
C HIS A 35 -11.65 -28.08 16.27
N TYR A 36 -12.87 -28.12 15.71
CA TYR A 36 -13.95 -29.04 16.08
C TYR A 36 -13.78 -30.44 15.47
N ALA A 37 -13.24 -31.40 16.23
CA ALA A 37 -13.33 -32.83 15.90
C ALA A 37 -13.34 -33.68 17.18
N LEU A 38 -13.96 -34.87 17.10
CA LEU A 38 -14.20 -35.82 18.19
C LEU A 38 -12.91 -36.51 18.65
N ASP A 39 -12.36 -36.09 19.80
CA ASP A 39 -11.98 -36.90 20.98
C ASP A 39 -11.11 -36.08 21.96
N VAL A 40 -11.47 -36.12 23.26
CA VAL A 40 -10.81 -35.52 24.47
C VAL A 40 -10.03 -34.20 24.25
N LEU A 41 -10.68 -33.19 23.67
CA LEU A 41 -10.15 -31.82 23.58
C LEU A 41 -10.82 -30.94 24.63
N THR A 42 -10.03 -30.07 25.28
CA THR A 42 -10.56 -29.06 26.21
C THR A 42 -11.21 -27.94 25.42
N VAL A 43 -12.37 -27.47 25.89
CA VAL A 43 -13.09 -26.34 25.29
C VAL A 43 -12.64 -25.03 25.94
N PHE A 44 -12.22 -24.09 25.11
CA PHE A 44 -11.88 -22.72 25.46
C PHE A 44 -12.88 -21.77 24.82
N LYS A 45 -13.18 -20.66 25.49
CA LYS A 45 -13.98 -19.57 24.96
C LYS A 45 -13.13 -18.31 24.88
N VAL A 46 -13.04 -17.74 23.69
CA VAL A 46 -12.39 -16.45 23.43
C VAL A 46 -13.41 -15.59 22.69
N GLU A 47 -13.72 -14.42 23.25
CA GLU A 47 -14.88 -13.63 22.81
C GLU A 47 -16.15 -14.52 22.82
N ASP A 48 -16.90 -14.56 21.72
CA ASP A 48 -18.10 -15.41 21.56
C ASP A 48 -17.83 -16.67 20.72
N ILE A 49 -16.56 -17.09 20.63
CA ILE A 49 -16.12 -18.22 19.80
C ILE A 49 -15.58 -19.34 20.68
N LEU A 50 -16.04 -20.56 20.40
CA LEU A 50 -15.58 -21.78 21.08
C LEU A 50 -14.46 -22.45 20.29
N PHE A 51 -13.38 -22.79 21.00
CA PHE A 51 -12.21 -23.49 20.50
C PHE A 51 -12.07 -24.82 21.22
N ARG A 52 -11.84 -25.91 20.47
CA ARG A 52 -11.47 -27.21 21.05
C ARG A 52 -10.02 -27.48 20.73
N PHE A 53 -9.18 -27.64 21.74
CA PHE A 53 -7.75 -27.81 21.52
C PHE A 53 -7.13 -28.79 22.50
N ASP A 54 -6.01 -29.40 22.09
CA ASP A 54 -5.23 -30.25 22.96
C ASP A 54 -4.54 -29.36 24.00
N ARG A 55 -5.12 -29.33 25.19
CA ARG A 55 -4.66 -28.48 26.29
C ARG A 55 -3.21 -28.78 26.67
N THR A 56 -2.70 -29.99 26.43
CA THR A 56 -1.32 -30.34 26.79
C THR A 56 -0.29 -29.44 26.10
N LEU A 57 -0.57 -28.96 24.89
CA LEU A 57 0.31 -28.04 24.16
C LEU A 57 0.30 -26.63 24.74
N LEU A 58 -0.82 -26.20 25.35
CA LEU A 58 -0.92 -24.91 26.02
C LEU A 58 -0.29 -24.97 27.42
N ASP A 59 -0.56 -26.04 28.16
CA ASP A 59 -0.01 -26.27 29.51
C ASP A 59 1.52 -26.46 29.50
N GLN A 60 2.11 -26.89 28.37
CA GLN A 60 3.58 -26.92 28.19
C GLN A 60 4.21 -25.52 28.18
N GLU A 61 3.43 -24.50 27.86
CA GLU A 61 3.92 -23.15 27.62
C GLU A 61 3.47 -22.16 28.69
N THR A 62 2.39 -22.44 29.42
CA THR A 62 1.89 -21.56 30.47
C THR A 62 1.09 -22.26 31.58
N ASP A 63 1.20 -21.74 32.81
CA ASP A 63 0.37 -22.09 33.96
C ASP A 63 -0.80 -21.09 34.17
N ALA A 64 -0.91 -20.06 33.34
CA ALA A 64 -1.90 -18.98 33.50
C ALA A 64 -3.34 -19.42 33.18
N ILE A 65 -3.50 -20.52 32.44
CA ILE A 65 -4.80 -21.06 32.05
C ILE A 65 -5.41 -21.83 33.24
N PRO A 66 -6.64 -21.50 33.68
CA PRO A 66 -7.29 -22.19 34.80
C PRO A 66 -7.30 -23.72 34.64
N ARG A 67 -6.99 -24.44 35.72
CA ARG A 67 -7.03 -25.92 35.74
C ARG A 67 -8.49 -26.38 35.78
N GLY A 68 -8.93 -27.10 34.76
CA GLY A 68 -10.32 -27.53 34.55
C GLY A 68 -10.46 -28.40 33.31
N VAL A 69 -11.56 -29.17 33.22
CA VAL A 69 -11.79 -30.12 32.11
C VAL A 69 -12.33 -29.42 30.87
N GLY A 70 -12.88 -28.20 30.99
CA GLY A 70 -13.40 -27.35 29.91
C GLY A 70 -14.36 -28.11 28.99
N SER A 71 -15.66 -28.09 29.29
CA SER A 71 -16.69 -28.73 28.47
C SER A 71 -17.42 -27.72 27.58
N THR A 72 -18.35 -28.19 26.76
CA THR A 72 -19.14 -27.26 25.92
C THR A 72 -20.12 -26.46 26.77
N GLU A 73 -20.61 -27.08 27.85
CA GLU A 73 -21.50 -26.48 28.83
C GLU A 73 -20.77 -25.55 29.81
N ASP A 74 -19.48 -25.81 30.07
CA ASP A 74 -18.62 -25.02 30.95
C ASP A 74 -17.22 -24.84 30.32
N PRO A 75 -17.08 -23.93 29.33
CA PRO A 75 -15.81 -23.71 28.64
C PRO A 75 -14.85 -22.87 29.50
N ILE A 76 -13.55 -23.08 29.31
CA ILE A 76 -12.52 -22.25 29.95
C ILE A 76 -12.49 -20.89 29.24
N GLU A 77 -13.01 -19.85 29.90
CA GLU A 77 -12.95 -18.50 29.37
C GLU A 77 -11.53 -17.94 29.48
N LEU A 78 -10.98 -17.50 28.34
CA LEU A 78 -9.69 -16.82 28.30
C LEU A 78 -9.89 -15.31 28.38
N GLU A 79 -8.82 -14.60 28.72
CA GLU A 79 -8.84 -13.16 28.97
C GLU A 79 -9.44 -12.39 27.78
N HIS A 80 -10.34 -11.44 28.07
CA HIS A 80 -11.07 -10.66 27.05
C HIS A 80 -10.17 -9.79 26.16
N SER A 81 -8.89 -9.62 26.50
CA SER A 81 -7.89 -8.92 25.70
C SER A 81 -7.41 -9.74 24.50
N ILE A 82 -7.66 -11.05 24.48
CA ILE A 82 -7.29 -11.97 23.40
C ILE A 82 -8.38 -11.94 22.33
N LYS A 83 -8.00 -11.62 21.09
CA LYS A 83 -8.90 -11.72 19.94
C LYS A 83 -8.99 -13.15 19.45
N ALA A 84 -10.18 -13.60 19.05
CA ALA A 84 -10.39 -14.96 18.58
C ALA A 84 -9.53 -15.31 17.35
N ALA A 85 -9.34 -14.35 16.43
CA ALA A 85 -8.50 -14.53 15.24
C ALA A 85 -7.02 -14.76 15.59
N ASP A 86 -6.48 -14.01 16.55
CA ASP A 86 -5.08 -14.13 16.97
C ASP A 86 -4.86 -15.44 17.74
N PHE A 87 -5.82 -15.83 18.57
CA PHE A 87 -5.79 -17.11 19.28
C PHE A 87 -5.80 -18.29 18.30
N GLU A 88 -6.59 -18.23 17.23
CA GLU A 88 -6.64 -19.27 16.22
C GLU A 88 -5.29 -19.46 15.49
N ILE A 89 -4.56 -18.37 15.24
CA ILE A 89 -3.21 -18.40 14.65
C ILE A 89 -2.22 -19.08 15.60
N LEU A 90 -2.30 -18.78 16.90
CA LEU A 90 -1.50 -19.45 17.91
C LEU A 90 -1.77 -20.96 17.96
N LEU A 91 -3.03 -21.37 17.91
CA LEU A 91 -3.41 -22.79 17.94
C LEU A 91 -2.88 -23.55 16.71
N ASP A 92 -3.00 -22.95 15.52
CA ASP A 92 -2.40 -23.48 14.30
C ASP A 92 -0.89 -23.63 14.45
N PHE A 93 -0.20 -22.60 14.95
CA PHE A 93 1.24 -22.64 15.17
C PHE A 93 1.66 -23.72 16.17
N LEU A 94 0.99 -23.85 17.31
CA LEU A 94 1.33 -24.86 18.32
C LEU A 94 1.12 -26.28 17.79
N LYS A 95 0.10 -26.50 16.96
CA LYS A 95 -0.23 -27.83 16.42
C LYS A 95 0.60 -28.20 15.19
N LEU A 96 0.88 -27.23 14.31
CA LEU A 96 1.41 -27.47 12.97
C LEU A 96 2.78 -26.81 12.73
N GLY A 97 3.21 -25.92 13.61
CA GLY A 97 4.37 -25.04 13.40
C GLY A 97 4.12 -23.94 12.35
N THR A 98 2.90 -23.83 11.82
CA THR A 98 2.55 -22.96 10.68
C THR A 98 1.04 -22.74 10.59
N ARG A 99 0.55 -22.00 9.58
CA ARG A 99 -0.90 -21.78 9.35
C ARG A 99 -1.61 -23.08 8.97
N HIS A 100 -2.93 -23.16 9.20
CA HIS A 100 -3.75 -24.30 8.77
C HIS A 100 -3.62 -24.64 7.27
N ASP A 101 -3.49 -23.64 6.41
CA ASP A 101 -3.31 -23.82 4.96
C ASP A 101 -1.88 -24.19 4.55
N LYS A 102 -1.02 -24.51 5.53
CA LYS A 102 0.40 -24.85 5.39
C LYS A 102 1.26 -23.73 4.78
N LYS A 103 0.74 -22.51 4.70
CA LYS A 103 1.56 -21.37 4.26
C LYS A 103 2.49 -20.92 5.39
N PRO A 104 3.73 -20.51 5.08
CA PRO A 104 4.65 -19.93 6.05
C PRO A 104 4.00 -18.78 6.81
N LEU A 105 4.34 -18.67 8.10
CA LEU A 105 3.88 -17.57 8.94
C LEU A 105 4.50 -16.25 8.47
N MET A 106 3.64 -15.27 8.24
CA MET A 106 4.01 -13.92 7.82
C MET A 106 4.22 -13.03 9.06
N VAL A 107 4.78 -11.83 8.85
CA VAL A 107 4.99 -10.82 9.91
C VAL A 107 3.75 -10.61 10.76
N PHE A 108 2.58 -10.50 10.12
CA PHE A 108 1.30 -10.37 10.82
C PHE A 108 1.00 -11.57 11.74
N ASP A 109 1.20 -12.80 11.26
CA ASP A 109 0.95 -13.99 12.06
C ASP A 109 1.87 -14.07 13.28
N TRP A 110 3.16 -13.72 13.10
CA TRP A 110 4.11 -13.63 14.22
C TRP A 110 3.71 -12.55 15.23
N THR A 111 3.21 -11.39 14.78
CA THR A 111 2.72 -10.35 15.71
C THR A 111 1.49 -10.81 16.50
N SER A 112 0.57 -11.56 15.87
CA SER A 112 -0.56 -12.18 16.56
C SER A 112 -0.12 -13.21 17.60
N ILE A 113 0.83 -14.09 17.26
CA ILE A 113 1.40 -15.08 18.18
C ILE A 113 2.09 -14.38 19.37
N ILE A 114 2.91 -13.35 19.11
CA ILE A 114 3.61 -12.59 20.15
C ILE A 114 2.60 -11.95 21.13
N ALA A 115 1.54 -11.33 20.61
CA ALA A 115 0.53 -10.67 21.42
C ALA A 115 -0.19 -11.65 22.36
N VAL A 116 -0.64 -12.80 21.84
CA VAL A 116 -1.33 -13.81 22.64
C VAL A 116 -0.38 -14.48 23.64
N CYS A 117 0.85 -14.81 23.22
CA CYS A 117 1.85 -15.39 24.12
C CYS A 117 2.26 -14.43 25.24
N TYR A 118 2.28 -13.12 24.99
CA TYR A 118 2.53 -12.12 26.02
C TYR A 118 1.42 -12.12 27.08
N ILE A 119 0.16 -12.10 26.64
CA ILE A 119 -1.03 -12.13 27.53
C ILE A 119 -1.06 -13.42 28.34
N LEU A 120 -0.86 -14.57 27.69
CA LEU A 120 -0.87 -15.88 28.34
C LEU A 120 0.43 -16.23 29.07
N GLY A 121 1.47 -15.39 29.03
CA GLY A 121 2.75 -15.66 29.71
C GLY A 121 3.59 -16.80 29.12
N MET A 122 3.39 -17.14 27.84
CA MET A 122 4.08 -18.24 27.13
C MET A 122 5.51 -17.87 26.74
N ARG A 123 6.43 -17.89 27.70
CA ARG A 123 7.79 -17.31 27.55
C ARG A 123 8.62 -17.93 26.43
N ARG A 124 8.58 -19.25 26.25
CA ARG A 124 9.41 -19.93 25.23
C ARG A 124 8.92 -19.62 23.83
N VAL A 125 7.61 -19.76 23.60
CA VAL A 125 6.99 -19.40 22.30
C VAL A 125 7.14 -17.92 22.00
N TYR A 126 6.94 -17.05 22.99
CA TYR A 126 7.18 -15.61 22.86
C TYR A 126 8.60 -15.31 22.38
N LYS A 127 9.61 -15.90 23.04
CA LYS A 127 11.02 -15.71 22.69
C LYS A 127 11.30 -16.21 21.27
N LEU A 128 10.84 -17.41 20.93
CA LEU A 128 10.99 -18.00 19.60
C LEU A 128 10.37 -17.12 18.51
N ALA A 129 9.17 -16.60 18.75
CA ALA A 129 8.47 -15.73 17.82
C ALA A 129 9.19 -14.39 17.63
N CYS A 130 9.71 -13.79 18.71
CA CYS A 130 10.51 -12.57 18.64
C CYS A 130 11.83 -12.77 17.89
N GLU A 131 12.56 -13.87 18.16
CA GLU A 131 13.81 -14.20 17.47
C GLU A 131 13.55 -14.47 15.98
N THR A 132 12.53 -15.26 15.65
CA THR A 132 12.16 -15.58 14.26
C THR A 132 11.70 -14.34 13.49
N LEU A 133 10.94 -13.44 14.14
CA LEU A 133 10.53 -12.18 13.52
C LEU A 133 11.72 -11.25 13.29
N SER A 134 12.65 -11.19 14.25
CA SER A 134 13.91 -10.45 14.10
C SER A 134 14.76 -11.03 12.97
N ASP A 135 14.86 -12.35 12.86
CA ASP A 135 15.60 -13.02 11.78
C ASP A 135 14.91 -12.83 10.41
N GLN A 136 13.58 -12.82 10.35
CA GLN A 136 12.85 -12.49 9.12
C GLN A 136 13.08 -11.03 8.72
N GLN A 137 13.08 -10.09 9.68
CA GLN A 137 13.38 -8.69 9.42
C GLN A 137 14.85 -8.50 9.01
N GLN A 138 15.77 -9.18 9.67
CA GLN A 138 17.20 -9.15 9.34
C GLN A 138 17.46 -9.81 7.99
N THR A 139 16.80 -10.91 7.65
CA THR A 139 16.89 -11.55 6.32
C THR A 139 16.31 -10.64 5.24
N LEU A 140 15.23 -9.92 5.51
CA LEU A 140 14.69 -8.90 4.60
C LEU A 140 15.67 -7.72 4.43
N MET A 141 16.33 -7.29 5.51
CA MET A 141 17.37 -6.26 5.46
C MET A 141 18.66 -6.75 4.79
N ASP A 142 19.04 -8.01 4.98
CA ASP A 142 20.20 -8.64 4.36
C ASP A 142 19.92 -8.98 2.90
N GLN A 143 18.66 -9.24 2.50
CA GLN A 143 18.25 -9.25 1.10
C GLN A 143 18.29 -7.86 0.46
N GLN A 144 18.09 -6.78 1.24
CA GLN A 144 18.32 -5.40 0.79
C GLN A 144 19.82 -5.04 0.74
N ASN A 145 20.66 -5.68 1.55
CA ASN A 145 22.09 -5.39 1.69
C ASN A 145 23.02 -6.41 0.99
N ALA A 146 22.48 -7.51 0.46
CA ALA A 146 23.24 -8.47 -0.33
C ALA A 146 23.69 -7.79 -1.63
N PRO A 147 24.97 -7.94 -2.05
CA PRO A 147 25.44 -7.36 -3.29
C PRO A 147 24.71 -8.06 -4.44
N LEU A 148 23.71 -7.37 -4.96
CA LEU A 148 22.96 -7.75 -6.14
C LEU A 148 23.94 -7.81 -7.32
N ASN A 149 24.29 -9.03 -7.73
CA ASN A 149 24.85 -9.33 -9.05
C ASN A 149 23.77 -9.23 -10.15
N THR A 150 22.78 -8.35 -10.00
CA THR A 150 22.04 -7.84 -11.16
C THR A 150 22.92 -6.82 -11.85
N SER A 151 22.96 -6.86 -13.18
CA SER A 151 23.52 -5.76 -13.95
C SER A 151 22.94 -4.45 -13.40
N CYS A 152 23.75 -3.58 -12.77
CA CYS A 152 23.31 -2.30 -12.19
C CYS A 152 22.65 -1.35 -13.20
N ALA A 153 22.58 -1.73 -14.48
CA ALA A 153 21.95 -0.98 -15.55
C ALA A 153 20.41 -1.04 -15.43
N GLY A 154 19.84 -0.22 -14.55
CA GLY A 154 18.38 -0.06 -14.43
C GLY A 154 17.75 -0.45 -13.10
N ALA A 155 18.56 -0.80 -12.09
CA ALA A 155 18.08 -1.17 -10.76
C ALA A 155 17.12 -0.11 -10.20
N GLY A 156 15.91 -0.53 -9.80
CA GLY A 156 14.81 0.34 -9.38
C GLY A 156 13.64 0.41 -10.37
N PHE A 157 13.84 0.03 -11.64
CA PHE A 157 12.78 -0.08 -12.66
C PHE A 157 12.25 -1.51 -12.85
N GLU A 158 12.94 -2.51 -12.32
CA GLU A 158 12.50 -3.91 -12.34
C GLU A 158 11.50 -4.14 -11.19
N ARG A 159 10.45 -4.93 -11.41
CA ARG A 159 9.33 -5.09 -10.45
C ARG A 159 9.76 -5.60 -9.08
N ASP A 160 10.77 -6.46 -9.05
CA ASP A 160 11.41 -7.00 -7.84
C ASP A 160 12.31 -5.98 -7.11
N THR A 161 12.65 -4.88 -7.79
CA THR A 161 13.42 -3.75 -7.24
C THR A 161 12.58 -2.49 -7.02
N TYR A 162 11.25 -2.56 -7.18
CA TYR A 162 10.36 -1.45 -6.85
C TYR A 162 10.51 -1.00 -5.39
N GLY A 163 10.45 0.31 -5.17
CA GLY A 163 10.76 0.94 -3.89
C GLY A 163 12.25 1.14 -3.61
N MET A 164 13.16 0.61 -4.44
CA MET A 164 14.57 0.98 -4.35
C MET A 164 14.75 2.43 -4.79
N HIS A 165 15.56 3.15 -4.02
CA HIS A 165 15.88 4.54 -4.29
C HIS A 165 17.04 4.61 -5.29
N PHE A 166 16.94 5.53 -6.24
CA PHE A 166 17.96 5.76 -7.26
C PHE A 166 17.94 7.21 -7.75
N ARG A 167 18.94 7.54 -8.55
CA ARG A 167 19.04 8.82 -9.28
C ARG A 167 19.04 8.54 -10.77
N ILE A 168 18.44 9.44 -11.53
CA ILE A 168 18.41 9.39 -12.98
C ILE A 168 19.44 10.37 -13.50
N ARG A 169 20.53 9.87 -14.08
CA ARG A 169 21.63 10.67 -14.63
C ARG A 169 21.58 10.68 -16.14
N ALA A 170 21.80 11.84 -16.76
CA ALA A 170 22.00 11.93 -18.20
C ALA A 170 23.33 11.25 -18.57
N LYS A 171 23.26 10.24 -19.43
CA LYS A 171 24.39 9.37 -19.76
C LYS A 171 25.56 10.18 -20.32
N GLY A 172 26.77 9.92 -19.80
CA GLY A 172 27.99 10.63 -20.20
C GLY A 172 28.15 12.04 -19.59
N THR A 173 27.29 12.44 -18.65
CA THR A 173 27.35 13.75 -17.98
C THR A 173 27.26 13.59 -16.45
N ASN A 174 27.54 14.66 -15.70
CA ASN A 174 27.30 14.73 -14.26
C ASN A 174 25.94 15.37 -13.92
N ARG A 175 25.00 15.34 -14.87
CA ARG A 175 23.71 16.01 -14.73
C ARG A 175 22.63 15.00 -14.38
N VAL A 176 21.83 15.30 -13.36
CA VAL A 176 20.81 14.41 -12.82
C VAL A 176 19.44 15.08 -12.85
N LEU A 177 18.38 14.26 -12.90
CA LEU A 177 17.04 14.75 -12.64
C LEU A 177 16.94 15.25 -11.20
N ASN A 178 16.28 16.38 -11.03
CA ASN A 178 16.17 17.07 -9.76
C ASN A 178 14.84 17.84 -9.71
N ASN A 179 14.21 17.86 -8.54
CA ASN A 179 13.12 18.78 -8.22
C ASN A 179 13.68 19.93 -7.34
N LEU A 180 14.07 21.01 -8.03
CA LEU A 180 14.78 22.17 -7.50
C LEU A 180 14.28 22.62 -6.11
N TYR A 181 15.20 22.87 -5.17
CA TYR A 181 14.93 23.22 -3.76
C TYR A 181 14.08 22.21 -2.97
N GLY A 182 13.84 21.01 -3.48
CA GLY A 182 13.06 19.98 -2.78
C GLY A 182 11.61 20.38 -2.57
N TRP A 183 11.03 21.10 -3.53
CA TRP A 183 9.66 21.57 -3.42
C TRP A 183 8.69 20.42 -3.17
N LYS A 184 7.84 20.58 -2.16
CA LYS A 184 6.78 19.62 -1.82
C LYS A 184 5.43 20.03 -2.40
N THR A 185 5.48 20.90 -3.40
CA THR A 185 4.31 21.55 -4.00
C THR A 185 3.97 20.88 -5.33
N GLU A 186 2.68 20.78 -5.61
CA GLU A 186 2.17 20.23 -6.87
C GLU A 186 2.46 21.16 -8.05
N GLY A 187 2.62 20.62 -9.25
CA GLY A 187 3.02 21.39 -10.44
C GLY A 187 4.52 21.71 -10.50
N ALA A 188 5.28 21.40 -9.45
CA ALA A 188 6.72 21.61 -9.43
C ALA A 188 7.41 20.79 -10.53
N GLN A 189 8.14 21.47 -11.40
CA GLN A 189 8.79 20.85 -12.56
C GLN A 189 10.07 20.08 -12.15
N VAL A 190 10.21 18.86 -12.68
CA VAL A 190 11.44 18.07 -12.60
C VAL A 190 12.38 18.46 -13.76
N LYS A 191 13.65 18.71 -13.45
CA LYS A 191 14.64 19.32 -14.37
C LYS A 191 15.97 18.61 -14.33
N LEU A 192 16.83 18.88 -15.32
CA LEU A 192 18.20 18.42 -15.39
C LEU A 192 19.16 19.43 -14.74
N ARG A 193 19.96 19.01 -13.75
CA ARG A 193 20.89 19.87 -12.99
C ARG A 193 22.22 19.19 -12.72
N ASP A 194 23.25 20.00 -12.48
CA ASP A 194 24.56 19.47 -12.07
C ASP A 194 24.49 18.88 -10.66
N GLU A 195 24.96 17.64 -10.52
CA GLU A 195 24.93 16.88 -9.28
C GLU A 195 25.68 17.56 -8.12
N LYS A 196 26.75 18.31 -8.44
CA LYS A 196 27.63 18.98 -7.45
C LYS A 196 27.34 20.47 -7.24
N GLY A 197 26.47 21.06 -8.07
CA GLY A 197 26.29 22.51 -8.14
C GLY A 197 25.24 23.05 -7.17
N ASP A 198 24.21 22.26 -6.86
CA ASP A 198 23.13 22.68 -5.98
C ASP A 198 23.43 22.29 -4.53
N LYS A 199 23.39 23.27 -3.61
CA LYS A 199 23.43 23.05 -2.15
C LYS A 199 22.14 22.39 -1.61
N GLY A 200 21.45 21.61 -2.44
CA GLY A 200 20.25 20.88 -2.09
C GLY A 200 20.57 19.64 -1.27
N THR A 201 19.64 19.24 -0.41
CA THR A 201 19.70 17.91 0.21
C THR A 201 19.64 16.84 -0.88
N MET A 202 20.35 15.73 -0.69
CA MET A 202 20.39 14.62 -1.65
C MET A 202 19.00 14.06 -2.01
N ASP A 203 18.03 14.24 -1.11
CA ASP A 203 16.62 13.91 -1.30
C ASP A 203 15.98 14.60 -2.52
N THR A 204 16.54 15.72 -2.99
CA THR A 204 16.05 16.48 -4.16
C THR A 204 16.34 15.81 -5.51
N MET A 205 17.25 14.83 -5.52
CA MET A 205 17.70 14.11 -6.71
C MET A 205 17.28 12.64 -6.69
N THR A 206 16.59 12.21 -5.63
CA THR A 206 16.32 10.81 -5.35
C THR A 206 14.89 10.47 -5.76
N PHE A 207 14.75 9.36 -6.48
CA PHE A 207 13.48 8.85 -6.98
C PHE A 207 13.34 7.36 -6.67
N PHE A 208 12.12 6.85 -6.78
CA PHE A 208 11.83 5.41 -6.74
C PHE A 208 10.62 5.09 -7.62
N ILE A 209 10.50 3.85 -8.07
CA ILE A 209 9.28 3.36 -8.73
C ILE A 209 8.36 2.73 -7.68
N ALA A 210 7.12 3.20 -7.61
CA ALA A 210 6.08 2.61 -6.76
C ALA A 210 5.57 1.29 -7.34
N SER A 211 4.85 0.49 -6.54
CA SER A 211 4.27 -0.78 -6.99
C SER A 211 3.30 -0.66 -8.18
N SER A 212 2.76 0.54 -8.40
CA SER A 212 1.93 0.89 -9.57
C SER A 212 2.72 1.09 -10.86
N GLY A 213 4.05 1.14 -10.82
CA GLY A 213 4.91 1.52 -11.95
C GLY A 213 5.08 3.04 -12.11
N ALA A 214 4.46 3.84 -11.26
CA ALA A 214 4.64 5.30 -11.25
C ALA A 214 6.02 5.68 -10.68
N LEU A 215 6.64 6.72 -11.25
CA LEU A 215 7.86 7.31 -10.71
C LEU A 215 7.50 8.30 -9.60
N HIS A 216 8.19 8.23 -8.47
CA HIS A 216 8.00 9.12 -7.34
C HIS A 216 9.29 9.84 -6.99
N HIS A 217 9.17 11.10 -6.58
CA HIS A 217 10.27 11.87 -6.04
C HIS A 217 10.32 11.68 -4.52
N ALA A 218 11.45 11.16 -4.02
CA ALA A 218 11.60 10.72 -2.63
C ALA A 218 11.46 11.88 -1.64
N GLY A 219 12.14 13.01 -1.89
CA GLY A 219 12.15 14.14 -0.96
C GLY A 219 10.81 14.86 -0.77
N SER A 220 9.92 14.78 -1.76
CA SER A 220 8.56 15.36 -1.68
C SER A 220 7.49 14.33 -1.34
N GLY A 221 7.74 13.05 -1.62
CA GLY A 221 6.74 11.98 -1.57
C GLY A 221 5.70 12.05 -2.68
N LEU A 222 5.82 13.00 -3.62
CA LEU A 222 4.88 13.19 -4.72
C LEU A 222 5.25 12.32 -5.93
N ALA A 223 4.24 11.92 -6.69
CA ALA A 223 4.43 11.22 -7.94
C ALA A 223 4.93 12.19 -9.03
N VAL A 224 5.64 11.68 -10.02
CA VAL A 224 5.98 12.38 -11.25
C VAL A 224 4.89 12.08 -12.27
N ASP A 225 4.25 13.12 -12.77
CA ASP A 225 3.27 13.09 -13.84
C ASP A 225 3.78 13.85 -15.07
N VAL A 226 3.05 13.77 -16.18
CA VAL A 226 3.36 14.48 -17.43
C VAL A 226 2.20 15.38 -17.81
N VAL A 227 2.49 16.67 -17.94
CA VAL A 227 1.53 17.72 -18.31
C VAL A 227 2.14 18.50 -19.46
N ASP A 228 1.53 18.45 -20.65
CA ASP A 228 2.06 19.05 -21.90
C ASP A 228 3.53 18.69 -22.15
N ASP A 229 3.83 17.39 -22.09
CA ASP A 229 5.18 16.80 -22.20
C ASP A 229 6.15 17.14 -21.06
N VAL A 230 5.76 17.96 -20.08
CA VAL A 230 6.61 18.37 -18.96
C VAL A 230 6.47 17.41 -17.78
N LEU A 231 7.59 16.97 -17.22
CA LEU A 231 7.61 16.26 -15.94
C LEU A 231 7.26 17.19 -14.79
N VAL A 232 6.16 16.91 -14.08
CA VAL A 232 5.70 17.70 -12.94
C VAL A 232 5.40 16.82 -11.73
N LEU A 233 5.56 17.36 -10.53
CA LEU A 233 5.12 16.67 -9.33
C LEU A 233 3.62 16.78 -9.15
N ARG A 234 2.98 15.65 -8.84
CA ARG A 234 1.54 15.56 -8.63
C ARG A 234 1.20 14.84 -7.33
N ARG A 235 0.18 15.34 -6.64
CA ARG A 235 -0.42 14.70 -5.48
C ARG A 235 -1.23 13.49 -5.91
N GLN A 236 -1.24 12.45 -5.09
CA GLN A 236 -2.14 11.32 -5.29
C GLN A 236 -3.59 11.80 -5.22
N ARG A 237 -4.38 11.45 -6.24
CA ARG A 237 -5.81 11.75 -6.31
C ARG A 237 -6.56 10.48 -6.71
N PRO A 238 -7.82 10.32 -6.31
CA PRO A 238 -8.69 9.31 -6.89
C PRO A 238 -8.72 9.46 -8.42
N VAL A 239 -8.61 8.34 -9.11
CA VAL A 239 -8.74 8.29 -10.58
C VAL A 239 -10.23 8.33 -10.93
N SER A 240 -10.63 9.27 -11.76
CA SER A 240 -11.99 9.37 -12.28
C SER A 240 -12.30 8.18 -13.18
N SER A 241 -13.54 7.68 -13.13
CA SER A 241 -14.04 6.66 -14.07
C SER A 241 -13.97 7.12 -15.53
N ARG A 242 -14.02 8.44 -15.74
CA ARG A 242 -13.70 9.11 -17.02
C ARG A 242 -12.46 9.98 -16.79
N PRO A 243 -11.26 9.50 -17.12
CA PRO A 243 -10.02 10.25 -16.95
C PRO A 243 -10.11 11.65 -17.55
N ASN A 244 -9.49 12.61 -16.88
CA ASN A 244 -9.43 14.00 -17.30
C ASN A 244 -8.09 14.63 -16.84
N PRO A 245 -7.73 15.83 -17.30
CA PRO A 245 -6.45 16.47 -16.96
C PRO A 245 -6.15 16.59 -15.47
N TRP A 246 -7.17 16.67 -14.62
CA TRP A 246 -7.00 16.75 -13.18
C TRP A 246 -6.91 15.38 -12.49
N SER A 247 -7.70 14.43 -12.98
CA SER A 247 -7.96 13.13 -12.36
C SER A 247 -7.84 12.03 -13.40
N HIS A 248 -6.59 11.66 -13.67
CA HIS A 248 -6.21 10.54 -14.53
C HIS A 248 -5.23 9.60 -13.80
N PRO A 249 -5.09 8.34 -14.24
CA PRO A 249 -4.06 7.45 -13.75
C PRO A 249 -2.66 7.99 -14.07
N LEU A 250 -1.72 7.83 -13.14
CA LEU A 250 -0.33 8.22 -13.35
C LEU A 250 0.33 7.39 -14.48
N PRO A 251 1.28 7.96 -15.22
CA PRO A 251 2.03 7.22 -16.23
C PRO A 251 2.95 6.17 -15.59
N GLU A 252 3.15 5.08 -16.32
CA GLU A 252 4.11 4.04 -15.96
C GLU A 252 5.48 4.38 -16.57
N PHE A 253 6.54 4.30 -15.77
CA PHE A 253 7.91 4.51 -16.22
C PHE A 253 8.67 3.19 -16.28
N SER A 254 9.44 2.98 -17.35
CA SER A 254 10.31 1.81 -17.51
C SER A 254 11.66 2.22 -18.06
N PHE A 255 12.69 1.42 -17.81
CA PHE A 255 14.05 1.67 -18.31
C PHE A 255 14.50 0.52 -19.21
N VAL A 256 14.74 0.82 -20.49
CA VAL A 256 15.11 -0.18 -21.51
C VAL A 256 16.19 0.41 -22.41
N ASN A 257 17.31 -0.30 -22.59
CA ASN A 257 18.41 0.11 -23.47
C ASN A 257 18.92 1.53 -23.22
N SER A 258 19.15 1.89 -21.95
CA SER A 258 19.52 3.26 -21.53
C SER A 258 18.44 4.32 -21.79
N GLN A 259 17.19 3.96 -22.13
CA GLN A 259 16.10 4.92 -22.34
C GLN A 259 15.07 4.79 -21.22
N ILE A 260 14.57 5.93 -20.74
CA ILE A 260 13.39 5.96 -19.89
C ILE A 260 12.18 6.08 -20.79
N ARG A 261 11.34 5.05 -20.81
CA ARG A 261 10.09 5.00 -21.56
C ARG A 261 8.94 5.38 -20.64
N VAL A 262 7.97 6.09 -21.19
CA VAL A 262 6.77 6.55 -20.51
C VAL A 262 5.57 5.90 -21.20
N LYS A 263 4.70 5.26 -20.42
CA LYS A 263 3.46 4.70 -20.92
C LYS A 263 2.28 5.36 -20.24
N PHE A 264 1.45 5.99 -21.05
CA PHE A 264 0.21 6.61 -20.58
C PHE A 264 -0.90 5.56 -20.47
N LEU A 265 -1.70 5.67 -19.41
CA LEU A 265 -2.86 4.80 -19.16
C LEU A 265 -4.20 5.47 -19.54
N SER A 266 -4.14 6.75 -19.93
CA SER A 266 -5.23 7.55 -20.47
C SER A 266 -4.65 8.58 -21.42
N ASP A 267 -5.51 9.29 -22.16
CA ASP A 267 -5.06 10.37 -23.05
C ASP A 267 -4.23 11.42 -22.27
N PRO A 268 -2.96 11.63 -22.64
CA PRO A 268 -2.09 12.62 -22.01
C PRO A 268 -2.36 14.04 -22.49
N ALA A 269 -3.19 14.24 -23.52
CA ALA A 269 -3.51 15.57 -24.02
C ALA A 269 -4.36 16.37 -23.01
N LEU A 270 -3.98 17.63 -22.79
CA LEU A 270 -4.83 18.60 -22.14
C LEU A 270 -5.81 19.22 -23.16
N PRO A 271 -7.14 19.20 -22.92
CA PRO A 271 -8.16 19.78 -23.79
C PRO A 271 -8.02 21.29 -24.05
N SER A 272 -7.16 21.99 -23.31
CA SER A 272 -6.90 23.42 -23.46
C SER A 272 -5.59 23.74 -24.20
N CYS A 273 -4.74 22.75 -24.49
CA CYS A 273 -3.67 22.93 -25.47
C CYS A 273 -4.32 22.97 -26.85
N THR A 274 -4.16 24.09 -27.54
CA THR A 274 -4.83 24.44 -28.81
C THR A 274 -4.51 23.55 -30.00
N ASP A 275 -3.74 22.49 -29.79
CA ASP A 275 -3.41 21.51 -30.81
C ASP A 275 -4.03 20.19 -30.40
N ASP A 276 -4.75 19.54 -31.31
CA ASP A 276 -5.03 18.10 -31.26
C ASP A 276 -3.67 17.36 -31.26
N LEU A 277 -2.93 17.38 -30.13
CA LEU A 277 -1.58 16.83 -29.98
C LEU A 277 -1.54 15.37 -30.47
N TYR A 278 -2.64 14.65 -30.25
CA TYR A 278 -2.83 13.28 -30.65
C TYR A 278 -4.21 13.09 -31.31
N PRO A 279 -4.32 13.26 -32.64
CA PRO A 279 -5.59 13.02 -33.34
C PRO A 279 -6.03 11.56 -33.17
N LYS A 280 -7.33 11.34 -32.92
CA LYS A 280 -8.00 10.02 -32.92
C LYS A 280 -7.31 8.96 -32.05
N ASP A 281 -7.02 9.28 -30.79
CA ASP A 281 -6.36 8.36 -29.84
C ASP A 281 -4.97 7.86 -30.30
N SER A 282 -4.31 8.58 -31.22
CA SER A 282 -3.00 8.16 -31.76
C SER A 282 -1.91 8.05 -30.69
N TRP A 283 -2.10 8.70 -29.53
CA TRP A 283 -1.22 8.55 -28.37
C TRP A 283 -1.08 7.08 -27.93
N ALA A 284 -2.17 6.29 -28.00
CA ALA A 284 -2.18 4.91 -27.51
C ALA A 284 -1.30 3.97 -28.34
N THR A 285 -0.94 4.37 -29.56
CA THR A 285 -0.08 3.61 -30.48
C THR A 285 1.36 4.13 -30.53
N LYS A 286 1.65 5.23 -29.83
CA LYS A 286 2.98 5.84 -29.80
C LYS A 286 3.77 5.33 -28.60
N ASP A 287 5.06 5.13 -28.81
CA ASP A 287 6.01 4.98 -27.72
C ASP A 287 6.43 6.36 -27.25
N PHE A 288 6.55 6.60 -25.94
CA PHE A 288 7.05 7.85 -25.41
C PHE A 288 8.36 7.64 -24.65
N VAL A 289 9.27 8.60 -24.77
CA VAL A 289 10.60 8.55 -24.13
C VAL A 289 10.92 9.87 -23.46
N LEU A 290 11.72 9.80 -22.40
CA LEU A 290 12.25 10.99 -21.76
C LEU A 290 13.46 11.52 -22.53
N ALA A 291 13.41 12.80 -22.91
CA ALA A 291 14.43 13.46 -23.71
C ALA A 291 14.96 14.72 -23.02
N ARG A 292 16.27 14.93 -23.09
CA ARG A 292 16.95 16.18 -22.71
C ARG A 292 17.31 17.03 -23.93
N ASP A 293 17.69 18.28 -23.67
CA ASP A 293 18.23 19.22 -24.66
C ASP A 293 17.32 19.36 -25.88
N THR A 294 16.01 19.44 -25.62
CA THR A 294 14.99 19.55 -26.66
C THR A 294 14.80 20.99 -27.11
N GLU A 295 14.70 21.16 -28.43
CA GLU A 295 14.36 22.43 -29.06
C GLU A 295 12.85 22.71 -29.03
N LYS A 296 12.03 21.69 -28.73
CA LYS A 296 10.59 21.84 -28.59
C LYS A 296 10.29 22.73 -27.39
N ASP A 297 9.44 23.74 -27.60
CA ASP A 297 8.91 24.56 -26.53
C ASP A 297 7.70 23.91 -25.85
N PHE A 298 7.44 24.31 -24.62
CA PHE A 298 6.39 23.72 -23.78
C PHE A 298 5.57 24.79 -23.09
N HIS A 299 4.31 24.47 -22.80
CA HIS A 299 3.43 25.33 -22.03
C HIS A 299 3.38 24.86 -20.58
N MET A 300 3.69 25.75 -19.63
CA MET A 300 3.40 25.48 -18.22
C MET A 300 1.95 25.81 -17.93
N HIS A 301 1.16 24.78 -17.62
CA HIS A 301 -0.24 24.95 -17.24
C HIS A 301 -0.38 25.46 -15.80
N PRO A 302 -0.92 26.68 -15.58
CA PRO A 302 -1.34 27.11 -14.26
C PRO A 302 -2.51 26.26 -13.73
N ILE A 303 -2.73 26.28 -12.42
CA ILE A 303 -3.84 25.55 -11.78
C ILE A 303 -5.21 25.91 -12.35
N SER A 304 -5.37 27.14 -12.87
CA SER A 304 -6.59 27.62 -13.51
C SER A 304 -6.99 26.80 -14.74
N ASP A 305 -6.02 26.26 -15.47
CA ASP A 305 -6.29 25.46 -16.67
C ASP A 305 -7.02 24.17 -16.30
N PHE A 306 -6.79 23.66 -15.08
CA PHE A 306 -7.46 22.47 -14.56
C PHE A 306 -8.79 22.76 -13.87
N SER A 307 -9.12 24.04 -13.66
CA SER A 307 -10.27 24.45 -12.83
C SER A 307 -11.61 23.80 -13.18
N PRO A 308 -11.95 23.49 -14.46
CA PRO A 308 -13.22 22.82 -14.77
C PRO A 308 -13.34 21.42 -14.16
N TRP A 309 -12.22 20.79 -13.81
CA TRP A 309 -12.17 19.42 -13.28
C TRP A 309 -11.80 19.35 -11.80
N ILE A 310 -11.44 20.47 -11.18
CA ILE A 310 -11.13 20.52 -9.74
C ILE A 310 -12.44 20.49 -8.96
N PRO A 311 -12.65 19.51 -8.06
CA PRO A 311 -13.84 19.50 -7.21
C PRO A 311 -13.89 20.76 -6.34
N ALA A 312 -15.07 21.38 -6.25
CA ALA A 312 -15.27 22.60 -5.46
C ALA A 312 -14.82 22.47 -4.00
N ALA A 313 -14.89 21.27 -3.43
CA ALA A 313 -14.46 20.97 -2.06
C ALA A 313 -12.95 21.17 -1.82
N VAL A 314 -12.12 21.12 -2.88
CA VAL A 314 -10.66 21.30 -2.78
C VAL A 314 -10.16 22.53 -3.53
N ALA A 315 -11.03 23.19 -4.32
CA ALA A 315 -10.71 24.42 -5.01
C ALA A 315 -10.23 25.51 -4.01
N GLY A 316 -9.08 26.13 -4.29
CA GLY A 316 -8.48 27.17 -3.43
C GLY A 316 -7.66 26.66 -2.24
N THR A 317 -7.62 25.35 -1.98
CA THR A 317 -6.77 24.74 -0.92
C THR A 317 -5.45 24.18 -1.43
N LEU A 318 -5.28 24.19 -2.75
CA LEU A 318 -4.17 23.57 -3.45
C LEU A 318 -3.04 24.58 -3.63
N ASP A 319 -1.93 24.33 -2.96
CA ASP A 319 -0.67 24.97 -3.31
C ASP A 319 -0.18 24.35 -4.63
N TYR A 320 -0.08 25.19 -5.67
CA TYR A 320 0.30 24.78 -7.02
C TYR A 320 1.36 25.73 -7.57
N LYS A 321 2.44 25.12 -8.04
CA LYS A 321 3.60 25.80 -8.60
C LYS A 321 3.44 25.93 -10.10
N ASN A 322 3.54 27.15 -10.61
CA ASN A 322 3.52 27.45 -12.05
C ASN A 322 4.79 28.21 -12.53
N ASP A 323 5.82 28.31 -11.69
CA ASP A 323 7.09 28.92 -12.07
C ASP A 323 7.77 28.10 -13.18
N ALA A 324 7.65 28.57 -14.42
CA ALA A 324 8.29 27.97 -15.58
C ALA A 324 9.75 28.45 -15.67
N ILE A 325 10.71 27.51 -15.69
CA ILE A 325 12.07 27.84 -16.13
C ILE A 325 12.21 27.23 -17.52
N HIS A 326 12.17 28.10 -18.52
CA HIS A 326 12.28 27.73 -19.93
C HIS A 326 13.73 27.53 -20.39
N ASP A 327 14.70 27.52 -19.48
CA ASP A 327 16.11 27.33 -19.81
C ASP A 327 16.32 25.97 -20.49
N LYS A 328 16.78 26.02 -21.75
CA LYS A 328 16.96 24.86 -22.62
C LYS A 328 17.92 23.86 -22.03
N GLU A 329 18.97 24.33 -21.35
CA GLU A 329 20.00 23.45 -20.80
C GLU A 329 19.42 22.56 -19.69
N THR A 330 18.44 23.03 -18.92
CA THR A 330 17.85 22.27 -17.81
C THR A 330 16.59 21.49 -18.18
N ARG A 331 16.16 21.62 -19.43
CA ARG A 331 14.88 21.15 -19.93
C ARG A 331 14.89 19.63 -20.17
N VAL A 332 13.84 18.98 -19.68
CA VAL A 332 13.56 17.56 -19.91
C VAL A 332 12.08 17.42 -20.24
N LEU A 333 11.78 16.83 -21.39
CA LEU A 333 10.40 16.62 -21.88
C LEU A 333 10.17 15.14 -22.22
N VAL A 334 8.91 14.75 -22.26
CA VAL A 334 8.45 13.46 -22.78
C VAL A 334 8.11 13.64 -24.26
N GLU A 335 8.75 12.87 -25.13
CA GLU A 335 8.55 12.99 -26.57
C GLU A 335 8.02 11.68 -27.15
N ALA A 336 7.11 11.78 -28.12
CA ALA A 336 6.73 10.62 -28.92
C ALA A 336 7.94 10.15 -29.74
N ARG A 337 8.20 8.85 -29.67
CA ARG A 337 9.30 8.18 -30.36
C ARG A 337 8.95 8.05 -31.84
N ILE A 338 9.70 8.73 -32.69
CA ILE A 338 9.47 8.73 -34.14
C ILE A 338 10.27 7.60 -34.81
N GLU A 339 11.46 7.25 -34.29
CA GLU A 339 12.30 6.10 -34.71
C GLU A 339 13.17 5.59 -33.55
N ASP A 340 13.89 4.47 -33.73
CA ASP A 340 14.75 3.77 -32.75
C ASP A 340 16.04 4.57 -32.42
N VAL A 341 15.89 5.83 -32.02
CA VAL A 341 17.01 6.73 -31.77
C VAL A 341 17.50 6.56 -30.34
N GLY A 342 18.45 5.65 -30.16
CA GLY A 342 19.37 5.55 -29.00
C GLY A 342 20.36 6.70 -28.92
N GLY A 343 19.88 7.93 -29.13
CA GLY A 343 20.71 9.13 -29.20
C GLY A 343 21.11 9.62 -27.81
N GLU A 344 22.12 10.50 -27.78
CA GLU A 344 22.61 11.12 -26.56
C GLU A 344 21.50 11.81 -25.73
N ARG A 345 20.51 12.40 -26.40
CA ARG A 345 19.36 13.11 -25.79
C ARG A 345 18.38 12.21 -25.04
N THR A 346 18.30 10.92 -25.37
CA THR A 346 17.36 9.97 -24.74
C THR A 346 18.09 8.91 -23.91
N SER A 347 19.40 9.08 -23.73
CA SER A 347 20.26 8.16 -23.02
C SER A 347 20.45 8.56 -21.56
N TRP A 348 20.08 7.66 -20.67
CA TRP A 348 20.08 7.82 -19.21
C TRP A 348 20.82 6.67 -18.53
N GLU A 349 21.29 6.94 -17.32
CA GLU A 349 21.92 5.99 -16.41
C GLU A 349 21.17 6.02 -15.09
N ILE A 350 20.92 4.83 -14.53
CA ILE A 350 20.31 4.70 -13.21
C ILE A 350 21.43 4.47 -12.20
N VAL A 351 21.54 5.37 -11.23
CA VAL A 351 22.59 5.35 -10.21
C VAL A 351 21.93 4.97 -8.87
N PRO A 352 22.22 3.78 -8.30
CA PRO A 352 21.62 3.33 -7.05
C PRO A 352 21.84 4.31 -5.89
N ALA A 353 20.86 4.40 -5.00
CA ALA A 353 21.00 5.19 -3.77
C ALA A 353 21.98 4.59 -2.73
N SER A 354 22.47 3.37 -2.96
CA SER A 354 23.36 2.63 -2.05
C SER A 354 24.85 2.80 -2.36
N GLN A 355 25.23 3.43 -3.47
CA GLN A 355 26.63 3.79 -3.78
C GLN A 355 27.08 5.09 -3.03
N TRP A 356 26.53 5.23 -1.81
CA TRP A 356 26.67 6.29 -0.81
C TRP A 356 28.10 6.48 -0.34
#